data_AF-A0A947ZQD4-F1
#
_entry.id   AF-A0A947ZQD4-F1
#
_cell.length_a   1.000
_cell.length_b   1.000
_cell.length_c   1.000
_cell.angle_alpha   90.00
_cell.angle_beta   90.00
_cell.angle_gamma   90.00
#
_symmetry.space_group_name_H-M   'P 1'
#
loop_
_entity.id
_entity.type
_entity.pdbx_description
1 polymer ?
#
loop_
_entity_poly.entity_id
_entity_poly.type
_entity_poly.pdbx_seq_one_letter_code
_entity_poly.pdbx_strand_id
1 'polypeptide(L)'
;MSKGQTRQFSEVFKNVVTGRRNAIVGGENNSIIENTISATITGGNSNTISNSRYSSILGGYSNEIAGDYSTTLGGNKNRISSDYSSIIGGKSNLTTGQGSVIVSGVSNSAVGAHALVLGGERNFAGGEFASVLNGYGNNALGKHAMVSTGSLNSAKGDFSFIATGGGGTCGYWRGHFICNLISRNVAEGKYSTILGGYSNNATGTHASIISGSSNTAPGYAAVVVGGGGSGIILPGYEHASLGNSAVGSHSVVVGGMENRSYGNYSAILSGGNNETHGRGSAVCGGGGIILDIGDEQFYNPGNIGYGDFSLVAGGEHNRAGKYYKDENYVFHSTGDNAVAVGGKDNGAYAPRSCAVGGRGNSITYGEMGSTLGGAWNQVSGQLSVIVGGQNNVSAGYATLVSGGMHNWAFDYVSAIFGGLFNVAGVPINGNFPFKLYNIDTDILSDRAGMTTVGGYRNRAFDNISTVVGGTRNVAGHVPQNEDYCVQCSSCFSLAPVTVHDNGPLVSIIPHDCSCLQECYTSNMTTSAATITGGNDNHLASYLQNGLYYPWIAGYGFEYSYLGSGSK
;
A
#
# COMPACT_ATOMS: atom_id res chain seq x y z
N MET A 1 -59.02 66.11 -49.93
CA MET A 1 -57.57 66.33 -50.11
C MET A 1 -56.89 66.23 -48.75
N SER A 2 -55.86 65.38 -48.67
CA SER A 2 -54.78 65.33 -47.68
C SER A 2 -55.13 65.41 -46.18
N LYS A 3 -55.23 64.23 -45.56
CA LYS A 3 -55.06 64.01 -44.11
C LYS A 3 -53.70 64.55 -43.65
N GLY A 4 -53.69 65.27 -42.54
CA GLY A 4 -52.48 65.68 -41.85
C GLY A 4 -51.63 64.46 -41.47
N GLN A 5 -50.35 64.53 -41.80
CA GLN A 5 -49.34 63.62 -41.28
C GLN A 5 -49.14 63.94 -39.79
N THR A 6 -49.73 63.12 -38.93
CA THR A 6 -49.33 63.04 -37.52
C THR A 6 -47.89 62.54 -37.48
N ARG A 7 -46.97 63.40 -37.02
CA ARG A 7 -45.58 63.04 -36.75
C ARG A 7 -45.59 61.86 -35.77
N GLN A 8 -44.99 60.74 -36.16
CA GLN A 8 -44.59 59.69 -35.23
C GLN A 8 -43.65 60.34 -34.21
N PHE A 9 -44.05 60.35 -32.93
CA PHE A 9 -43.11 60.61 -31.85
C PHE A 9 -42.09 59.46 -31.88
N SER A 10 -40.86 59.77 -32.28
CA SER A 10 -39.72 58.90 -32.04
C SER A 10 -39.68 58.58 -30.54
N GLU A 11 -39.45 57.32 -30.17
CA GLU A 11 -39.19 56.93 -28.78
C GLU A 11 -38.22 57.95 -28.16
N VAL A 12 -38.68 58.69 -27.15
CA VAL A 12 -37.84 59.74 -26.56
C VAL A 12 -36.87 59.04 -25.64
N PHE A 13 -35.69 58.81 -26.18
CA PHE A 13 -34.47 58.41 -25.51
C PHE A 13 -34.13 59.42 -24.41
N LYS A 14 -34.58 59.16 -23.16
CA LYS A 14 -34.49 60.12 -22.05
C LYS A 14 -33.47 59.69 -21.03
N ASN A 15 -32.50 60.58 -20.77
CA ASN A 15 -31.67 60.49 -19.58
C ASN A 15 -32.43 61.08 -18.37
N VAL A 16 -32.30 60.45 -17.20
CA VAL A 16 -32.97 60.86 -15.96
C VAL A 16 -31.91 61.14 -14.89
N VAL A 17 -32.01 62.29 -14.22
CA VAL A 17 -31.13 62.65 -13.10
C VAL A 17 -31.97 63.20 -11.95
N THR A 18 -31.92 62.55 -10.80
CA THR A 18 -32.48 63.03 -9.52
C THR A 18 -31.37 63.22 -8.50
N GLY A 19 -31.67 63.85 -7.37
CA GLY A 19 -30.70 64.06 -6.30
C GLY A 19 -29.76 65.25 -6.54
N ARG A 20 -28.59 65.24 -5.89
CA ARG A 20 -27.73 66.44 -5.76
C ARG A 20 -26.32 66.18 -6.30
N ARG A 21 -25.83 67.11 -7.14
CA ARG A 21 -24.47 67.10 -7.75
C ARG A 21 -24.21 65.92 -8.71
N ASN A 22 -25.25 65.40 -9.35
CA ASN A 22 -25.14 64.31 -10.31
C ASN A 22 -24.98 64.85 -11.73
N ALA A 23 -24.27 64.12 -12.59
CA ALA A 23 -24.06 64.51 -13.98
C ALA A 23 -24.22 63.32 -14.94
N ILE A 24 -25.00 63.52 -16.01
CA ILE A 24 -24.98 62.66 -17.20
C ILE A 24 -24.44 63.50 -18.35
N VAL A 25 -23.29 63.14 -18.92
CA VAL A 25 -22.62 63.93 -19.96
C VAL A 25 -23.21 63.65 -21.36
N GLY A 26 -23.60 62.40 -21.64
CA GLY A 26 -24.18 62.01 -22.92
C GLY A 26 -24.86 60.64 -22.91
N GLY A 27 -25.11 60.10 -24.10
CA GLY A 27 -25.74 58.80 -24.27
C GLY A 27 -27.27 58.82 -24.14
N GLU A 28 -27.85 57.64 -24.00
CA GLU A 28 -29.29 57.41 -24.15
C GLU A 28 -29.84 56.52 -23.03
N ASN A 29 -31.03 56.85 -22.53
CA ASN A 29 -31.72 56.06 -21.50
C ASN A 29 -30.90 55.83 -20.22
N ASN A 30 -29.97 56.72 -19.89
CA ASN A 30 -29.16 56.63 -18.68
C ASN A 30 -29.89 57.25 -17.48
N SER A 31 -29.74 56.68 -16.29
CA SER A 31 -30.51 57.05 -15.11
C SER A 31 -29.60 57.20 -13.88
N ILE A 32 -29.60 58.39 -13.27
CA ILE A 32 -29.05 58.59 -11.92
C ILE A 32 -30.24 58.91 -11.02
N ILE A 33 -30.63 57.97 -10.17
CA ILE A 33 -31.90 58.03 -9.44
C ILE A 33 -31.75 57.80 -7.94
N GLU A 34 -32.85 57.97 -7.22
CA GLU A 34 -32.95 57.72 -5.78
C GLU A 34 -32.02 58.66 -4.97
N ASN A 35 -31.63 58.29 -3.75
CA ASN A 35 -30.81 59.14 -2.86
C ASN A 35 -29.33 59.23 -3.29
N THR A 36 -29.06 59.25 -4.60
CA THR A 36 -27.72 59.28 -5.18
C THR A 36 -27.11 60.67 -5.14
N ILE A 37 -25.82 60.77 -4.76
CA ILE A 37 -25.11 62.05 -4.57
C ILE A 37 -23.74 62.02 -5.25
N SER A 38 -23.42 63.07 -6.02
CA SER A 38 -22.10 63.23 -6.67
C SER A 38 -21.72 62.08 -7.60
N ALA A 39 -22.70 61.49 -8.29
CA ALA A 39 -22.48 60.42 -9.25
C ALA A 39 -22.36 60.94 -10.69
N THR A 40 -21.59 60.24 -11.53
CA THR A 40 -21.37 60.63 -12.93
C THR A 40 -21.59 59.46 -13.89
N ILE A 41 -22.41 59.66 -14.92
CA ILE A 41 -22.45 58.80 -16.10
C ILE A 41 -21.91 59.59 -17.30
N THR A 42 -20.80 59.16 -17.88
CA THR A 42 -20.18 59.91 -18.99
C THR A 42 -20.89 59.65 -20.32
N GLY A 43 -21.45 58.45 -20.53
CA GLY A 43 -22.19 58.13 -21.75
C GLY A 43 -22.71 56.70 -21.77
N GLY A 44 -22.94 56.18 -22.98
CA GLY A 44 -23.46 54.82 -23.19
C GLY A 44 -24.98 54.76 -23.22
N ASN A 45 -25.54 53.56 -23.09
CA ASN A 45 -26.97 53.32 -23.21
C ASN A 45 -27.51 52.49 -22.03
N SER A 46 -28.64 52.92 -21.45
CA SER A 46 -29.34 52.20 -20.38
C SER A 46 -28.53 51.97 -19.09
N ASN A 47 -27.57 52.83 -18.77
CA ASN A 47 -26.79 52.72 -17.53
C ASN A 47 -27.53 53.35 -16.34
N THR A 48 -27.45 52.72 -15.16
CA THR A 48 -28.15 53.17 -13.95
C THR A 48 -27.20 53.31 -12.76
N ILE A 49 -27.28 54.42 -12.04
CA ILE A 49 -26.71 54.57 -10.69
C ILE A 49 -27.85 54.90 -9.72
N SER A 50 -27.98 54.14 -8.64
CA SER A 50 -29.04 54.31 -7.63
C SER A 50 -28.50 54.13 -6.21
N ASN A 51 -29.12 54.78 -5.21
CA ASN A 51 -28.73 54.74 -3.79
C ASN A 51 -27.22 54.78 -3.48
N SER A 52 -26.46 55.59 -4.24
CA SER A 52 -25.00 55.55 -4.20
C SER A 52 -24.37 56.94 -4.09
N ARG A 53 -23.17 57.05 -3.51
CA ARG A 53 -22.42 58.29 -3.37
C ARG A 53 -21.08 58.19 -4.08
N TYR A 54 -20.71 59.23 -4.80
CA TYR A 54 -19.39 59.35 -5.46
C TYR A 54 -19.06 58.23 -6.45
N SER A 55 -20.08 57.66 -7.11
CA SER A 55 -19.90 56.56 -8.05
C SER A 55 -19.85 57.02 -9.50
N SER A 56 -19.23 56.23 -10.37
CA SER A 56 -19.07 56.60 -11.77
C SER A 56 -19.25 55.44 -12.75
N ILE A 57 -19.92 55.73 -13.87
CA ILE A 57 -20.00 54.87 -15.06
C ILE A 57 -19.42 55.67 -16.23
N LEU A 58 -18.29 55.22 -16.79
CA LEU A 58 -17.69 55.93 -17.93
C LEU A 58 -18.40 55.63 -19.26
N GLY A 59 -19.12 54.50 -19.37
CA GLY A 59 -19.88 54.17 -20.57
C GLY A 59 -20.45 52.76 -20.58
N GLY A 60 -20.65 52.21 -21.78
CA GLY A 60 -21.16 50.86 -21.98
C GLY A 60 -22.68 50.77 -22.07
N TYR A 61 -23.19 49.55 -21.93
CA TYR A 61 -24.61 49.21 -22.09
C TYR A 61 -25.16 48.52 -20.85
N SER A 62 -26.24 49.05 -20.27
CA SER A 62 -27.01 48.39 -19.21
C SER A 62 -26.20 48.10 -17.92
N ASN A 63 -25.22 48.93 -17.56
CA ASN A 63 -24.48 48.78 -16.32
C ASN A 63 -25.23 49.39 -15.13
N GLU A 64 -25.13 48.78 -13.94
CA GLU A 64 -25.82 49.18 -12.72
C GLU A 64 -24.83 49.35 -11.57
N ILE A 65 -24.88 50.49 -10.86
CA ILE A 65 -24.12 50.72 -9.62
C ILE A 65 -25.08 51.11 -8.49
N ALA A 66 -25.02 50.38 -7.38
CA ALA A 66 -25.73 50.65 -6.13
C ALA A 66 -24.81 50.82 -4.91
N GLY A 67 -23.53 50.46 -5.00
CA GLY A 67 -22.55 50.65 -3.91
C GLY A 67 -21.93 52.05 -3.94
N ASP A 68 -21.61 52.61 -2.77
CA ASP A 68 -20.88 53.88 -2.65
C ASP A 68 -19.45 53.77 -3.19
N TYR A 69 -18.86 54.88 -3.64
CA TYR A 69 -17.47 54.99 -4.11
C TYR A 69 -17.09 53.95 -5.17
N SER A 70 -18.06 53.54 -5.99
CA SER A 70 -17.91 52.43 -6.92
C SER A 70 -17.77 52.91 -8.36
N THR A 71 -17.04 52.15 -9.18
CA THR A 71 -16.75 52.59 -10.55
C THR A 71 -16.84 51.44 -11.56
N THR A 72 -17.38 51.74 -12.73
CA THR A 72 -17.18 50.91 -13.93
C THR A 72 -16.71 51.73 -15.11
N LEU A 73 -15.69 51.22 -15.82
CA LEU A 73 -15.21 51.90 -17.03
C LEU A 73 -16.09 51.58 -18.24
N GLY A 74 -16.94 50.55 -18.16
CA GLY A 74 -17.92 50.23 -19.19
C GLY A 74 -18.32 48.75 -19.24
N GLY A 75 -18.51 48.24 -20.46
CA GLY A 75 -18.97 46.86 -20.69
C GLY A 75 -20.48 46.74 -20.84
N ASN A 76 -21.00 45.52 -20.71
CA ASN A 76 -22.39 45.18 -20.97
C ASN A 76 -23.01 44.46 -19.77
N LYS A 77 -24.07 45.02 -19.15
CA LYS A 77 -24.81 44.36 -18.05
C LYS A 77 -23.96 44.06 -16.81
N ASN A 78 -23.01 44.91 -16.47
CA ASN A 78 -22.23 44.76 -15.24
C ASN A 78 -22.99 45.36 -14.05
N ARG A 79 -22.93 44.72 -12.88
CA ARG A 79 -23.65 45.14 -11.68
C ARG A 79 -22.72 45.24 -10.47
N ILE A 80 -22.70 46.42 -9.85
CA ILE A 80 -21.96 46.69 -8.62
C ILE A 80 -22.94 46.99 -7.49
N SER A 81 -23.02 46.12 -6.49
CA SER A 81 -24.00 46.23 -5.40
C SER A 81 -23.40 46.61 -4.04
N SER A 82 -22.08 46.66 -3.91
CA SER A 82 -21.40 46.93 -2.62
C SER A 82 -20.35 48.01 -2.75
N ASP A 83 -20.06 48.68 -1.64
CA ASP A 83 -19.23 49.87 -1.60
C ASP A 83 -17.78 49.60 -1.99
N TYR A 84 -17.10 50.64 -2.47
CA TYR A 84 -15.69 50.65 -2.87
C TYR A 84 -15.33 49.60 -3.94
N SER A 85 -16.32 49.12 -4.70
CA SER A 85 -16.12 48.04 -5.66
C SER A 85 -15.87 48.58 -7.06
N SER A 86 -15.22 47.78 -7.91
CA SER A 86 -14.92 48.19 -9.29
C SER A 86 -15.09 47.06 -10.28
N ILE A 87 -15.74 47.35 -11.40
CA ILE A 87 -15.74 46.48 -12.58
C ILE A 87 -15.09 47.24 -13.72
N ILE A 88 -13.88 46.86 -14.14
CA ILE A 88 -13.18 47.62 -15.19
C ILE A 88 -13.88 47.43 -16.55
N GLY A 89 -14.40 46.24 -16.86
CA GLY A 89 -15.18 45.99 -18.07
C GLY A 89 -15.77 44.58 -18.17
N GLY A 90 -16.03 44.12 -19.40
CA GLY A 90 -16.58 42.80 -19.67
C GLY A 90 -18.12 42.76 -19.75
N LYS A 91 -18.70 41.57 -19.61
CA LYS A 91 -20.14 41.34 -19.76
C LYS A 91 -20.73 40.56 -18.59
N SER A 92 -21.86 41.01 -18.05
CA SER A 92 -22.64 40.29 -17.04
C SER A 92 -21.88 39.98 -15.75
N ASN A 93 -20.92 40.83 -15.38
CA ASN A 93 -20.14 40.66 -14.15
C ASN A 93 -20.88 41.24 -12.94
N LEU A 94 -20.68 40.64 -11.77
CA LEU A 94 -21.36 40.98 -10.52
C LEU A 94 -20.36 41.15 -9.37
N THR A 95 -20.39 42.30 -8.69
CA THR A 95 -19.66 42.52 -7.43
C THR A 95 -20.64 42.80 -6.30
N THR A 96 -20.62 41.98 -5.25
CA THR A 96 -21.43 42.18 -4.04
C THR A 96 -20.61 42.21 -2.75
N GLY A 97 -19.30 41.91 -2.81
CA GLY A 97 -18.40 42.07 -1.68
C GLY A 97 -17.86 43.49 -1.59
N GLN A 98 -17.74 44.04 -0.39
CA GLN A 98 -17.15 45.36 -0.19
C GLN A 98 -15.71 45.38 -0.69
N GLY A 99 -15.33 46.41 -1.45
CA GLY A 99 -13.97 46.54 -1.99
C GLY A 99 -13.59 45.49 -3.02
N SER A 100 -14.56 44.78 -3.61
CA SER A 100 -14.30 43.72 -4.58
C SER A 100 -14.03 44.27 -5.98
N VAL A 101 -13.23 43.54 -6.77
CA VAL A 101 -12.78 43.98 -8.09
C VAL A 101 -12.97 42.88 -9.11
N ILE A 102 -13.61 43.22 -10.24
CA ILE A 102 -13.58 42.42 -11.46
C ILE A 102 -12.91 43.21 -12.57
N VAL A 103 -11.80 42.70 -13.12
CA VAL A 103 -11.07 43.43 -14.17
C VAL A 103 -11.70 43.21 -15.54
N SER A 104 -12.09 41.99 -15.91
CA SER A 104 -12.75 41.73 -17.19
C SER A 104 -13.49 40.38 -17.20
N GLY A 105 -13.93 39.95 -18.38
CA GLY A 105 -14.50 38.62 -18.61
C GLY A 105 -16.02 38.61 -18.71
N VAL A 106 -16.59 37.40 -18.64
CA VAL A 106 -18.01 37.15 -18.87
C VAL A 106 -18.62 36.39 -17.69
N SER A 107 -19.69 36.94 -17.11
CA SER A 107 -20.47 36.27 -16.06
C SER A 107 -19.64 35.90 -14.82
N ASN A 108 -18.67 36.74 -14.44
CA ASN A 108 -17.88 36.56 -13.24
C ASN A 108 -18.58 37.17 -12.01
N SER A 109 -18.31 36.62 -10.83
CA SER A 109 -18.89 37.09 -9.57
C SER A 109 -17.84 37.21 -8.47
N ALA A 110 -17.74 38.38 -7.86
CA ALA A 110 -16.90 38.66 -6.71
C ALA A 110 -17.78 39.04 -5.51
N VAL A 111 -18.00 38.08 -4.62
CA VAL A 111 -18.97 38.15 -3.52
C VAL A 111 -18.30 38.37 -2.17
N GLY A 112 -17.09 37.84 -1.99
CA GLY A 112 -16.33 38.05 -0.75
C GLY A 112 -15.82 39.48 -0.62
N ALA A 113 -15.70 39.99 0.61
CA ALA A 113 -15.07 41.29 0.85
C ALA A 113 -13.61 41.24 0.37
N HIS A 114 -13.19 42.28 -0.37
CA HIS A 114 -11.88 42.37 -1.02
C HIS A 114 -11.57 41.22 -2.00
N ALA A 115 -12.61 40.56 -2.54
CA ALA A 115 -12.43 39.52 -3.53
C ALA A 115 -11.97 40.09 -4.89
N LEU A 116 -11.18 39.31 -5.62
CA LEU A 116 -10.64 39.68 -6.93
C LEU A 116 -11.00 38.63 -7.98
N VAL A 117 -11.56 39.07 -9.11
CA VAL A 117 -11.58 38.27 -10.35
C VAL A 117 -10.90 39.05 -11.46
N LEU A 118 -9.75 38.56 -11.93
CA LEU A 118 -8.98 39.28 -12.97
C LEU A 118 -9.57 39.04 -14.38
N GLY A 119 -10.18 37.89 -14.65
CA GLY A 119 -10.83 37.66 -15.94
C GLY A 119 -11.51 36.30 -16.07
N GLY A 120 -11.67 35.86 -17.32
CA GLY A 120 -12.24 34.55 -17.66
C GLY A 120 -13.76 34.55 -17.73
N GLU A 121 -14.35 33.36 -17.66
CA GLU A 121 -15.80 33.17 -17.75
C GLU A 121 -16.33 32.35 -16.56
N ARG A 122 -17.46 32.80 -15.97
CA ARG A 122 -18.16 32.09 -14.89
C ARG A 122 -17.29 31.82 -13.64
N ASN A 123 -16.34 32.69 -13.36
CA ASN A 123 -15.52 32.56 -12.16
C ASN A 123 -16.22 33.17 -10.94
N PHE A 124 -16.05 32.54 -9.78
CA PHE A 124 -16.69 32.91 -8.52
C PHE A 124 -15.66 33.06 -7.40
N ALA A 125 -15.48 34.28 -6.89
CA ALA A 125 -14.67 34.57 -5.72
C ALA A 125 -15.60 34.89 -4.53
N GLY A 126 -15.88 33.89 -3.71
CA GLY A 126 -16.84 33.94 -2.60
C GLY A 126 -16.26 34.21 -1.22
N GLY A 127 -15.00 33.83 -0.99
CA GLY A 127 -14.33 34.04 0.29
C GLY A 127 -13.80 35.47 0.48
N GLU A 128 -13.66 35.91 1.73
CA GLU A 128 -12.97 37.17 2.06
C GLU A 128 -11.52 37.10 1.55
N PHE A 129 -11.06 38.12 0.83
CA PHE A 129 -9.76 38.16 0.13
C PHE A 129 -9.53 37.02 -0.87
N ALA A 130 -10.59 36.32 -1.30
CA ALA A 130 -10.46 35.26 -2.30
C ALA A 130 -10.12 35.83 -3.68
N SER A 131 -9.36 35.08 -4.48
CA SER A 131 -8.97 35.52 -5.81
C SER A 131 -9.10 34.43 -6.86
N VAL A 132 -9.60 34.82 -8.04
CA VAL A 132 -9.56 34.01 -9.25
C VAL A 132 -8.88 34.83 -10.35
N LEU A 133 -7.74 34.37 -10.88
CA LEU A 133 -7.03 35.19 -11.87
C LEU A 133 -7.64 35.01 -13.27
N ASN A 134 -7.92 33.79 -13.71
CA ASN A 134 -8.53 33.54 -15.02
C ASN A 134 -9.20 32.16 -15.09
N GLY A 135 -9.64 31.77 -16.30
CA GLY A 135 -10.15 30.43 -16.60
C GLY A 135 -11.67 30.37 -16.69
N TYR A 136 -12.21 29.17 -16.59
CA TYR A 136 -13.63 28.90 -16.77
C TYR A 136 -14.23 28.20 -15.55
N GLY A 137 -15.27 28.79 -14.93
CA GLY A 137 -16.04 28.09 -13.90
C GLY A 137 -15.27 27.80 -12.61
N ASN A 138 -14.27 28.61 -12.25
CA ASN A 138 -13.46 28.41 -11.06
C ASN A 138 -14.12 29.02 -9.82
N ASN A 139 -14.03 28.35 -8.68
CA ASN A 139 -14.62 28.76 -7.40
C ASN A 139 -13.54 28.93 -6.32
N ALA A 140 -13.35 30.14 -5.80
CA ALA A 140 -12.54 30.42 -4.61
C ALA A 140 -13.46 30.77 -3.43
N LEU A 141 -13.72 29.80 -2.56
CA LEU A 141 -14.75 29.89 -1.49
C LEU A 141 -14.16 30.14 -0.09
N GLY A 142 -12.96 29.65 0.20
CA GLY A 142 -12.30 29.86 1.49
C GLY A 142 -11.74 31.28 1.66
N LYS A 143 -11.54 31.72 2.91
CA LYS A 143 -10.86 32.99 3.18
C LYS A 143 -9.42 32.93 2.67
N HIS A 144 -8.97 33.96 1.95
CA HIS A 144 -7.68 33.98 1.24
C HIS A 144 -7.47 32.82 0.25
N ALA A 145 -8.53 32.13 -0.19
CA ALA A 145 -8.41 31.09 -1.19
C ALA A 145 -8.04 31.69 -2.56
N MET A 146 -7.18 31.01 -3.31
CA MET A 146 -6.78 31.47 -4.63
C MET A 146 -6.87 30.35 -5.67
N VAL A 147 -7.50 30.66 -6.79
CA VAL A 147 -7.42 29.85 -8.02
C VAL A 147 -6.75 30.68 -9.10
N SER A 148 -5.59 30.24 -9.58
CA SER A 148 -4.85 30.99 -10.59
C SER A 148 -5.51 30.88 -11.97
N THR A 149 -5.69 29.68 -12.51
CA THR A 149 -6.38 29.47 -13.80
C THR A 149 -6.92 28.03 -13.90
N GLY A 150 -7.27 27.58 -15.11
CA GLY A 150 -7.84 26.27 -15.37
C GLY A 150 -9.37 26.29 -15.49
N SER A 151 -10.00 25.13 -15.36
CA SER A 151 -11.43 24.97 -15.55
C SER A 151 -12.06 24.08 -14.49
N LEU A 152 -13.14 24.59 -13.88
CA LEU A 152 -13.94 23.91 -12.87
C LEU A 152 -13.17 23.57 -11.58
N ASN A 153 -12.18 24.38 -11.21
CA ASN A 153 -11.48 24.21 -9.93
C ASN A 153 -12.27 24.79 -8.76
N SER A 154 -12.12 24.21 -7.56
CA SER A 154 -12.78 24.67 -6.34
C SER A 154 -11.82 24.71 -5.15
N ALA A 155 -11.38 25.90 -4.76
CA ALA A 155 -10.59 26.16 -3.57
C ALA A 155 -11.51 26.52 -2.40
N LYS A 156 -11.84 25.54 -1.55
CA LYS A 156 -12.83 25.68 -0.46
C LYS A 156 -12.20 25.92 0.92
N GLY A 157 -10.99 25.43 1.15
CA GLY A 157 -10.30 25.63 2.43
C GLY A 157 -9.78 27.06 2.59
N ASP A 158 -9.74 27.56 3.83
CA ASP A 158 -9.07 28.83 4.10
C ASP A 158 -7.58 28.72 3.75
N PHE A 159 -7.04 29.75 3.10
CA PHE A 159 -5.69 29.80 2.56
C PHE A 159 -5.37 28.67 1.57
N SER A 160 -6.39 28.01 1.00
CA SER A 160 -6.17 27.00 -0.02
C SER A 160 -5.72 27.63 -1.34
N PHE A 161 -4.86 26.92 -2.06
CA PHE A 161 -4.29 27.40 -3.30
C PHE A 161 -4.40 26.36 -4.40
N ILE A 162 -4.97 26.78 -5.55
CA ILE A 162 -4.98 26.01 -6.78
C ILE A 162 -4.25 26.82 -7.86
N ALA A 163 -3.09 26.34 -8.29
CA ALA A 163 -2.24 27.08 -9.23
C ALA A 163 -2.64 26.91 -10.71
N THR A 164 -3.41 25.87 -11.05
CA THR A 164 -3.21 25.14 -12.32
C THR A 164 -3.21 25.98 -13.60
N GLY A 165 -2.18 25.81 -14.44
CA GLY A 165 -2.20 26.04 -15.90
C GLY A 165 -1.81 24.75 -16.63
N GLY A 166 -2.69 24.24 -17.51
CA GLY A 166 -2.45 23.00 -18.28
C GLY A 166 -2.77 21.71 -17.52
N GLY A 167 -4.05 21.47 -17.20
CA GLY A 167 -4.53 20.24 -16.57
C GLY A 167 -5.41 19.38 -17.47
N GLY A 168 -5.34 19.57 -18.79
CA GLY A 168 -6.06 18.72 -19.71
C GLY A 168 -5.30 17.45 -20.03
N THR A 169 -5.90 16.30 -19.77
CA THR A 169 -5.50 15.07 -20.45
C THR A 169 -5.78 15.26 -21.94
N CYS A 170 -4.72 15.32 -22.73
CA CYS A 170 -4.84 15.17 -24.18
C CYS A 170 -5.09 13.68 -24.45
N GLY A 171 -6.29 13.36 -24.93
CA GLY A 171 -6.70 12.00 -25.25
C GLY A 171 -7.14 11.89 -26.71
N TYR A 172 -6.94 10.71 -27.30
CA TYR A 172 -7.48 10.37 -28.61
C TYR A 172 -8.95 9.96 -28.46
N TRP A 173 -9.86 10.69 -29.10
CA TRP A 173 -11.27 10.32 -29.24
C TRP A 173 -11.59 10.15 -30.72
N ARG A 174 -11.95 8.94 -31.17
CA ARG A 174 -12.30 8.62 -32.59
C ARG A 174 -11.28 9.11 -33.62
N GLY A 175 -9.98 9.06 -33.28
CA GLY A 175 -8.90 9.54 -34.16
C GLY A 175 -8.60 11.03 -34.08
N HIS A 176 -9.28 11.80 -33.20
CA HIS A 176 -9.02 13.21 -32.95
C HIS A 176 -8.27 13.43 -31.63
N PHE A 177 -7.23 14.27 -31.66
CA PHE A 177 -6.51 14.72 -30.48
C PHE A 177 -7.36 15.78 -29.75
N ILE A 178 -7.91 15.45 -28.59
CA ILE A 178 -8.71 16.37 -27.77
C ILE A 178 -7.95 16.65 -26.48
N CYS A 179 -7.41 17.86 -26.35
CA CYS A 179 -6.96 18.39 -25.06
C CYS A 179 -8.16 19.07 -24.39
N ASN A 180 -8.83 18.37 -23.49
CA ASN A 180 -9.87 18.99 -22.67
C ASN A 180 -9.18 19.87 -21.63
N LEU A 181 -9.23 21.20 -21.69
CA LEU A 181 -8.68 22.12 -20.67
C LEU A 181 -9.35 22.02 -19.28
N ILE A 182 -10.09 20.94 -19.01
CA ILE A 182 -10.83 20.67 -17.79
C ILE A 182 -9.86 20.16 -16.74
N SER A 183 -9.81 20.82 -15.58
CA SER A 183 -8.92 20.43 -14.47
C SER A 183 -9.68 19.87 -13.28
N ARG A 184 -10.85 20.40 -12.89
CA ARG A 184 -11.71 19.82 -11.83
C ARG A 184 -11.01 19.52 -10.49
N ASN A 185 -10.05 20.34 -10.09
CA ASN A 185 -9.35 20.13 -8.82
C ASN A 185 -10.12 20.74 -7.64
N VAL A 186 -10.08 20.08 -6.49
CA VAL A 186 -10.78 20.48 -5.26
C VAL A 186 -9.79 20.56 -4.10
N ALA A 187 -9.60 21.76 -3.54
CA ALA A 187 -8.74 22.01 -2.39
C ALA A 187 -9.62 22.39 -1.19
N GLU A 188 -9.98 21.40 -0.37
CA GLU A 188 -10.92 21.54 0.76
C GLU A 188 -10.25 21.77 2.10
N GLY A 189 -9.03 21.26 2.29
CA GLY A 189 -8.31 21.42 3.55
C GLY A 189 -7.83 22.85 3.76
N LYS A 190 -7.76 23.30 5.02
CA LYS A 190 -7.11 24.56 5.37
C LYS A 190 -5.63 24.50 4.98
N TYR A 191 -5.10 25.53 4.33
CA TYR A 191 -3.73 25.55 3.76
C TYR A 191 -3.45 24.44 2.73
N SER A 192 -4.48 23.81 2.16
CA SER A 192 -4.29 22.78 1.13
C SER A 192 -3.82 23.39 -0.19
N THR A 193 -2.97 22.66 -0.91
CA THR A 193 -2.38 23.13 -2.16
C THR A 193 -2.55 22.11 -3.26
N ILE A 194 -3.00 22.56 -4.44
CA ILE A 194 -2.97 21.77 -5.68
C ILE A 194 -2.24 22.56 -6.75
N LEU A 195 -1.09 22.07 -7.20
CA LEU A 195 -0.28 22.79 -8.21
C LEU A 195 -0.74 22.49 -9.64
N GLY A 196 -1.33 21.33 -9.91
CA GLY A 196 -1.72 20.94 -11.27
C GLY A 196 -2.54 19.66 -11.36
N GLY A 197 -2.75 19.20 -12.59
CA GLY A 197 -3.40 17.92 -12.89
C GLY A 197 -4.92 17.99 -13.07
N TYR A 198 -5.52 16.79 -13.13
CA TYR A 198 -6.94 16.56 -13.39
C TYR A 198 -7.61 15.85 -12.21
N SER A 199 -8.75 16.37 -11.76
CA SER A 199 -9.64 15.73 -10.79
C SER A 199 -8.98 15.38 -9.45
N ASN A 200 -8.03 16.18 -8.99
CA ASN A 200 -7.36 15.95 -7.70
C ASN A 200 -8.15 16.54 -6.53
N ASN A 201 -8.15 15.87 -5.38
CA ASN A 201 -8.88 16.29 -4.18
C ASN A 201 -7.98 16.33 -2.92
N ALA A 202 -7.62 17.53 -2.47
CA ALA A 202 -6.82 17.76 -1.26
C ALA A 202 -7.75 18.19 -0.10
N THR A 203 -8.24 17.22 0.68
CA THR A 203 -9.20 17.48 1.78
C THR A 203 -8.53 17.64 3.15
N GLY A 204 -7.32 17.10 3.32
CA GLY A 204 -6.57 17.23 4.57
C GLY A 204 -6.03 18.63 4.80
N THR A 205 -5.98 19.06 6.07
CA THR A 205 -5.32 20.33 6.44
C THR A 205 -3.83 20.25 6.16
N HIS A 206 -3.24 21.25 5.48
CA HIS A 206 -1.90 21.25 4.89
C HIS A 206 -1.63 20.17 3.83
N ALA A 207 -2.68 19.50 3.32
CA ALA A 207 -2.49 18.49 2.27
C ALA A 207 -2.01 19.14 0.96
N SER A 208 -1.12 18.45 0.26
CA SER A 208 -0.52 18.96 -0.98
C SER A 208 -0.59 17.92 -2.09
N ILE A 209 -1.15 18.30 -3.24
CA ILE A 209 -1.10 17.50 -4.46
C ILE A 209 -0.35 18.28 -5.53
N ILE A 210 0.78 17.75 -5.97
CA ILE A 210 1.64 18.46 -6.93
C ILE A 210 1.06 18.36 -8.34
N SER A 211 0.62 17.18 -8.77
CA SER A 211 0.05 16.95 -10.11
C SER A 211 -0.64 15.59 -10.16
N GLY A 212 -0.99 15.13 -11.37
CA GLY A 212 -1.53 13.80 -11.64
C GLY A 212 -3.04 13.80 -11.91
N SER A 213 -3.61 12.60 -11.98
CA SER A 213 -5.03 12.38 -12.29
C SER A 213 -5.72 11.67 -11.13
N SER A 214 -6.84 12.22 -10.65
CA SER A 214 -7.74 11.57 -9.69
C SER A 214 -7.11 11.26 -8.33
N ASN A 215 -6.08 12.00 -7.93
CA ASN A 215 -5.40 11.78 -6.65
C ASN A 215 -6.19 12.37 -5.48
N THR A 216 -6.07 11.75 -4.31
CA THR A 216 -6.71 12.21 -3.07
C THR A 216 -5.70 12.31 -1.93
N ALA A 217 -5.77 13.40 -1.15
CA ALA A 217 -4.93 13.61 0.03
C ALA A 217 -5.77 14.03 1.24
N PRO A 218 -6.46 13.08 1.91
CA PRO A 218 -7.30 13.39 3.07
C PRO A 218 -6.55 13.49 4.41
N GLY A 219 -5.34 12.94 4.53
CA GLY A 219 -4.56 13.02 5.77
C GLY A 219 -4.06 14.42 6.10
N TYR A 220 -3.88 14.73 7.39
CA TYR A 220 -3.21 15.96 7.82
C TYR A 220 -1.78 16.00 7.24
N ALA A 221 -1.42 17.08 6.56
CA ALA A 221 -0.13 17.26 5.88
C ALA A 221 0.24 16.11 4.92
N ALA A 222 -0.75 15.40 4.38
CA ALA A 222 -0.52 14.34 3.40
C ALA A 222 -0.06 14.91 2.05
N VAL A 223 0.83 14.21 1.36
CA VAL A 223 1.41 14.66 0.10
C VAL A 223 1.22 13.61 -1.00
N VAL A 224 0.71 14.04 -2.16
CA VAL A 224 0.72 13.23 -3.38
C VAL A 224 1.51 13.95 -4.47
N VAL A 225 2.50 13.25 -5.02
CA VAL A 225 3.39 13.77 -6.07
C VAL A 225 3.10 13.06 -7.38
N GLY A 226 2.10 13.53 -8.14
CA GLY A 226 1.83 13.04 -9.48
C GLY A 226 1.15 11.66 -9.53
N GLY A 227 1.28 10.99 -10.67
CA GLY A 227 0.68 9.68 -10.92
C GLY A 227 -0.83 9.73 -11.10
N GLY A 228 -1.45 8.57 -10.90
CA GLY A 228 -2.86 8.34 -11.14
C GLY A 228 -3.18 8.12 -12.62
N GLY A 229 -4.41 7.69 -12.88
CA GLY A 229 -4.90 7.43 -14.24
C GLY A 229 -6.37 7.77 -14.35
N SER A 230 -6.73 8.41 -15.47
CA SER A 230 -8.09 8.34 -15.98
C SER A 230 -8.22 6.95 -16.62
N GLY A 231 -9.04 6.05 -16.05
CA GLY A 231 -9.16 4.68 -16.55
C GLY A 231 -9.31 4.61 -18.08
N ILE A 232 -8.67 3.63 -18.73
CA ILE A 232 -8.74 3.42 -20.18
C ILE A 232 -10.21 3.24 -20.58
N ILE A 233 -10.64 4.01 -21.57
CA ILE A 233 -12.02 4.05 -22.05
C ILE A 233 -12.29 2.79 -22.88
N LEU A 234 -12.88 1.76 -22.27
CA LEU A 234 -13.65 0.74 -22.98
C LEU A 234 -15.14 1.12 -22.92
N PRO A 235 -15.90 1.06 -24.03
CA PRO A 235 -17.32 1.38 -24.02
C PRO A 235 -18.08 0.37 -23.13
N GLY A 236 -18.75 0.84 -22.07
CA GLY A 236 -19.71 0.05 -21.29
C GLY A 236 -19.35 -0.24 -19.83
N TYR A 237 -18.16 0.15 -19.35
CA TYR A 237 -17.75 -0.04 -17.95
C TYR A 237 -17.76 1.28 -17.17
N GLU A 238 -18.37 1.27 -15.98
CA GLU A 238 -18.33 2.40 -15.03
C GLU A 238 -16.92 2.54 -14.44
N HIS A 239 -16.50 3.79 -14.31
CA HIS A 239 -15.13 4.24 -14.06
C HIS A 239 -14.55 3.78 -12.71
N ALA A 240 -13.53 2.92 -12.71
CA ALA A 240 -12.57 2.86 -11.61
C ALA A 240 -11.48 3.91 -11.85
N SER A 241 -11.46 4.97 -11.03
CA SER A 241 -10.36 5.95 -11.07
C SER A 241 -9.09 5.32 -10.51
N LEU A 242 -8.00 5.29 -11.29
CA LEU A 242 -6.73 4.68 -10.88
C LEU A 242 -5.87 5.64 -10.03
N GLY A 243 -6.52 6.51 -9.25
CA GLY A 243 -5.90 7.59 -8.50
C GLY A 243 -5.19 7.12 -7.23
N ASN A 244 -4.16 7.87 -6.82
CA ASN A 244 -3.47 7.60 -5.56
C ASN A 244 -4.20 8.22 -4.37
N SER A 245 -4.01 7.65 -3.18
CA SER A 245 -4.62 8.13 -1.95
C SER A 245 -3.63 8.19 -0.78
N ALA A 246 -3.40 9.40 -0.24
CA ALA A 246 -2.56 9.63 0.93
C ALA A 246 -3.44 9.95 2.15
N VAL A 247 -3.84 8.91 2.88
CA VAL A 247 -4.84 8.95 3.95
C VAL A 247 -4.22 9.18 5.33
N GLY A 248 -3.06 8.58 5.60
CA GLY A 248 -2.37 8.76 6.87
C GLY A 248 -1.89 10.20 7.09
N SER A 249 -1.79 10.63 8.35
CA SER A 249 -1.19 11.93 8.66
C SER A 249 0.28 11.93 8.30
N HIS A 250 0.76 12.96 7.59
CA HIS A 250 2.11 13.06 7.02
C HIS A 250 2.45 11.89 6.07
N SER A 251 1.45 11.23 5.50
CA SER A 251 1.69 10.19 4.50
C SER A 251 2.13 10.79 3.17
N VAL A 252 2.95 10.04 2.43
CA VAL A 252 3.48 10.47 1.14
C VAL A 252 3.23 9.40 0.10
N VAL A 253 2.64 9.79 -1.03
CA VAL A 253 2.54 8.92 -2.21
C VAL A 253 3.19 9.63 -3.40
N VAL A 254 4.12 8.95 -4.06
CA VAL A 254 4.86 9.49 -5.21
C VAL A 254 4.55 8.65 -6.45
N GLY A 255 3.99 9.29 -7.47
CA GLY A 255 3.74 8.69 -8.78
C GLY A 255 2.85 7.44 -8.74
N GLY A 256 3.02 6.57 -9.74
CA GLY A 256 2.31 5.29 -9.80
C GLY A 256 0.80 5.40 -10.04
N MET A 257 0.08 4.29 -9.89
CA MET A 257 -1.38 4.20 -10.01
C MET A 257 -1.97 3.37 -8.87
N GLU A 258 -3.13 3.78 -8.35
CA GLU A 258 -3.86 3.08 -7.27
C GLU A 258 -3.09 2.82 -5.98
N ASN A 259 -2.09 3.63 -5.63
CA ASN A 259 -1.37 3.47 -4.38
C ASN A 259 -2.16 4.08 -3.21
N ARG A 260 -2.28 3.37 -2.09
CA ARG A 260 -3.04 3.80 -0.89
C ARG A 260 -2.19 3.79 0.38
N SER A 261 -1.95 4.96 0.94
CA SER A 261 -1.13 5.14 2.12
C SER A 261 -1.98 5.51 3.33
N TYR A 262 -2.34 4.52 4.15
CA TYR A 262 -3.20 4.64 5.33
C TYR A 262 -2.45 4.97 6.62
N GLY A 263 -1.22 4.47 6.77
CA GLY A 263 -0.43 4.65 7.98
C GLY A 263 0.07 6.09 8.18
N ASN A 264 0.10 6.55 9.43
CA ASN A 264 0.72 7.84 9.75
C ASN A 264 2.22 7.79 9.46
N TYR A 265 2.77 8.84 8.84
CA TYR A 265 4.17 8.91 8.38
C TYR A 265 4.56 7.80 7.40
N SER A 266 3.58 7.12 6.78
CA SER A 266 3.87 6.06 5.82
C SER A 266 4.15 6.62 4.42
N ALA A 267 4.87 5.85 3.60
CA ALA A 267 5.31 6.32 2.29
C ALA A 267 5.19 5.25 1.21
N ILE A 268 4.68 5.64 0.04
CA ILE A 268 4.73 4.84 -1.19
C ILE A 268 5.46 5.64 -2.25
N LEU A 269 6.57 5.11 -2.78
CA LEU A 269 7.46 5.90 -3.63
C LEU A 269 7.23 5.72 -5.14
N SER A 270 6.55 4.65 -5.57
CA SER A 270 6.17 4.38 -6.96
C SER A 270 5.25 3.16 -7.05
N GLY A 271 4.97 2.68 -8.27
CA GLY A 271 4.37 1.38 -8.53
C GLY A 271 2.86 1.39 -8.74
N GLY A 272 2.27 0.20 -8.76
CA GLY A 272 0.83 -0.01 -8.96
C GLY A 272 0.19 -0.74 -7.78
N ASN A 273 -0.96 -0.25 -7.31
CA ASN A 273 -1.82 -0.95 -6.35
C ASN A 273 -1.15 -1.29 -5.01
N ASN A 274 -0.17 -0.49 -4.56
CA ASN A 274 0.54 -0.73 -3.31
C ASN A 274 -0.20 -0.11 -2.11
N GLU A 275 -0.03 -0.71 -0.93
CA GLU A 275 -0.66 -0.23 0.30
C GLU A 275 0.30 -0.14 1.50
N THR A 276 0.13 0.90 2.33
CA THR A 276 0.81 1.03 3.63
C THR A 276 -0.22 1.26 4.73
N HIS A 277 -0.19 0.48 5.80
CA HIS A 277 -1.15 0.54 6.93
C HIS A 277 -0.46 0.90 8.25
N GLY A 278 0.73 0.37 8.51
CA GLY A 278 1.47 0.64 9.75
C GLY A 278 2.04 2.05 9.81
N ARG A 279 2.23 2.58 11.02
CA ARG A 279 2.91 3.87 11.23
C ARG A 279 4.35 3.78 10.72
N GLY A 280 4.76 4.74 9.90
CA GLY A 280 6.12 4.76 9.34
C GLY A 280 6.44 3.61 8.38
N SER A 281 5.43 2.85 7.95
CA SER A 281 5.62 1.80 6.95
C SER A 281 5.92 2.37 5.57
N ALA A 282 6.71 1.65 4.77
CA ALA A 282 7.13 2.12 3.47
C ALA A 282 7.03 1.04 2.40
N VAL A 283 6.56 1.42 1.21
CA VAL A 283 6.67 0.63 -0.02
C VAL A 283 7.43 1.44 -1.06
N CYS A 284 8.61 0.97 -1.46
CA CYS A 284 9.43 1.74 -2.41
C CYS A 284 8.95 1.64 -3.87
N GLY A 285 8.17 0.60 -4.22
CA GLY A 285 7.58 0.47 -5.54
C GLY A 285 7.14 -0.96 -5.86
N GLY A 286 7.08 -1.28 -7.16
CA GLY A 286 6.59 -2.57 -7.64
C GLY A 286 5.06 -2.64 -7.68
N GLY A 287 4.54 -3.85 -7.54
CA GLY A 287 3.12 -4.14 -7.72
C GLY A 287 2.70 -4.08 -9.19
N GLY A 288 1.42 -4.30 -9.44
CA GLY A 288 0.84 -4.27 -10.78
C GLY A 288 -0.47 -3.50 -10.78
N ILE A 289 -0.83 -3.00 -11.96
CA ILE A 289 -2.07 -2.26 -12.17
C ILE A 289 -3.09 -3.23 -12.75
N ILE A 290 -4.36 -3.10 -12.34
CA ILE A 290 -5.45 -3.80 -13.00
C ILE A 290 -5.60 -3.19 -14.40
N LEU A 291 -5.24 -3.97 -15.42
CA LEU A 291 -5.58 -3.69 -16.81
C LEU A 291 -6.76 -4.58 -17.17
N ASP A 292 -7.98 -4.04 -17.13
CA ASP A 292 -9.15 -4.69 -17.73
C ASP A 292 -8.96 -4.66 -19.24
N ILE A 293 -8.60 -5.80 -19.84
CA ILE A 293 -8.54 -5.99 -21.29
C ILE A 293 -9.53 -7.11 -21.65
N GLY A 294 -10.81 -6.75 -21.79
CA GLY A 294 -11.86 -7.70 -22.19
C GLY A 294 -12.43 -8.50 -21.01
N ASP A 295 -12.72 -9.79 -21.23
CA ASP A 295 -13.38 -10.69 -20.26
C ASP A 295 -12.40 -11.34 -19.25
N GLU A 296 -11.10 -11.01 -19.30
CA GLU A 296 -10.09 -11.49 -18.36
C GLU A 296 -9.55 -10.36 -17.48
N GLN A 297 -9.91 -10.37 -16.19
CA GLN A 297 -9.32 -9.50 -15.20
C GLN A 297 -7.93 -9.99 -14.81
N PHE A 298 -6.87 -9.33 -15.30
CA PHE A 298 -5.52 -9.54 -14.78
C PHE A 298 -5.36 -8.80 -13.45
N TYR A 299 -5.81 -9.44 -12.37
CA TYR A 299 -5.57 -8.95 -11.01
C TYR A 299 -4.09 -9.13 -10.68
N ASN A 300 -3.34 -8.05 -10.67
CA ASN A 300 -1.95 -8.05 -10.26
C ASN A 300 -1.84 -7.40 -8.87
N PRO A 301 -1.74 -8.19 -7.79
CA PRO A 301 -1.79 -7.65 -6.45
C PRO A 301 -0.53 -6.84 -6.13
N GLY A 302 -0.72 -5.66 -5.54
CA GLY A 302 0.41 -4.83 -5.11
C GLY A 302 1.02 -5.27 -3.79
N ASN A 303 2.08 -4.57 -3.41
CA ASN A 303 2.82 -4.79 -2.18
C ASN A 303 2.12 -4.13 -0.99
N ILE A 304 2.20 -4.75 0.19
CA ILE A 304 1.50 -4.27 1.39
C ILE A 304 2.43 -4.22 2.61
N GLY A 305 2.55 -3.05 3.24
CA GLY A 305 3.21 -2.85 4.53
C GLY A 305 2.20 -2.69 5.66
N TYR A 306 1.96 -3.74 6.44
CA TYR A 306 1.02 -3.74 7.57
C TYR A 306 1.64 -3.33 8.90
N GLY A 307 2.87 -3.79 9.20
CA GLY A 307 3.50 -3.56 10.49
C GLY A 307 4.00 -2.13 10.67
N ASP A 308 4.13 -1.67 11.91
CA ASP A 308 4.75 -0.37 12.19
C ASP A 308 6.23 -0.43 11.78
N PHE A 309 6.69 0.61 11.09
CA PHE A 309 8.04 0.70 10.52
C PHE A 309 8.42 -0.49 9.62
N SER A 310 7.42 -1.13 9.01
CA SER A 310 7.65 -2.19 8.02
C SER A 310 8.13 -1.62 6.69
N LEU A 311 8.90 -2.41 5.94
CA LEU A 311 9.44 -2.02 4.64
C LEU A 311 9.15 -3.09 3.60
N VAL A 312 8.58 -2.68 2.46
CA VAL A 312 8.61 -3.46 1.23
C VAL A 312 9.41 -2.71 0.17
N ALA A 313 10.60 -3.20 -0.18
CA ALA A 313 11.46 -2.46 -1.11
C ALA A 313 11.07 -2.63 -2.60
N GLY A 314 10.26 -3.63 -2.95
CA GLY A 314 9.71 -3.77 -4.30
C GLY A 314 9.12 -5.15 -4.59
N GLY A 315 9.07 -5.53 -5.87
CA GLY A 315 8.54 -6.82 -6.32
C GLY A 315 7.03 -6.83 -6.51
N GLU A 316 6.42 -8.01 -6.51
CA GLU A 316 4.98 -8.21 -6.74
C GLU A 316 4.34 -8.96 -5.56
N HIS A 317 3.24 -8.43 -5.03
CA HIS A 317 2.48 -9.07 -3.95
C HIS A 317 3.29 -9.49 -2.70
N ASN A 318 4.28 -8.70 -2.32
CA ASN A 318 5.02 -8.90 -1.09
C ASN A 318 4.32 -8.23 0.10
N ARG A 319 4.36 -8.87 1.27
CA ARG A 319 3.69 -8.43 2.49
C ARG A 319 4.68 -8.34 3.65
N ALA A 320 4.79 -7.15 4.25
CA ALA A 320 5.54 -6.93 5.48
C ALA A 320 4.57 -6.67 6.63
N GLY A 321 4.38 -7.67 7.48
CA GLY A 321 3.36 -7.72 8.53
C GLY A 321 2.05 -8.35 8.07
N LYS A 322 1.13 -8.51 9.02
CA LYS A 322 -0.22 -9.02 8.78
C LYS A 322 -1.23 -8.13 9.45
N TYR A 323 -2.38 -7.96 8.81
CA TYR A 323 -3.56 -7.38 9.42
C TYR A 323 -4.54 -8.49 9.71
N TYR A 324 -4.99 -8.57 10.95
CA TYR A 324 -6.07 -9.47 11.32
C TYR A 324 -7.03 -8.78 12.27
N LYS A 325 -8.19 -9.40 12.39
CA LYS A 325 -9.27 -8.97 13.25
C LYS A 325 -9.43 -10.01 14.34
N ASP A 326 -9.48 -9.58 15.58
CA ASP A 326 -9.78 -10.49 16.68
C ASP A 326 -11.28 -10.79 16.76
N GLU A 327 -11.65 -11.70 17.66
CA GLU A 327 -13.04 -12.12 17.88
C GLU A 327 -13.95 -10.97 18.32
N ASN A 328 -13.38 -9.89 18.87
CA ASN A 328 -14.09 -8.68 19.30
C ASN A 328 -14.19 -7.63 18.19
N TYR A 329 -13.85 -7.98 16.96
CA TYR A 329 -13.86 -7.08 15.82
C TYR A 329 -12.82 -5.95 15.92
N VAL A 330 -11.82 -6.08 16.80
CA VAL A 330 -10.69 -5.15 16.91
C VAL A 330 -9.60 -5.55 15.93
N PHE A 331 -9.07 -4.57 15.24
CA PHE A 331 -8.04 -4.78 14.22
C PHE A 331 -6.64 -4.70 14.84
N HIS A 332 -5.80 -5.66 14.49
CA HIS A 332 -4.42 -5.78 14.92
C HIS A 332 -3.50 -5.85 13.70
N SER A 333 -2.39 -5.12 13.76
CA SER A 333 -1.26 -5.28 12.86
C SER A 333 -0.14 -6.02 13.58
N THR A 334 0.47 -6.99 12.92
CA THR A 334 1.73 -7.62 13.36
C THR A 334 2.83 -7.35 12.36
N GLY A 335 4.06 -7.71 12.73
CA GLY A 335 5.22 -7.54 11.87
C GLY A 335 5.84 -6.17 11.97
N ASP A 336 5.86 -5.59 13.16
CA ASP A 336 6.62 -4.37 13.43
C ASP A 336 8.08 -4.60 13.04
N ASN A 337 8.65 -3.64 12.31
CA ASN A 337 9.98 -3.71 11.72
C ASN A 337 10.18 -4.90 10.76
N ALA A 338 9.11 -5.50 10.22
CA ALA A 338 9.25 -6.54 9.20
C ALA A 338 9.74 -5.95 7.87
N VAL A 339 10.57 -6.71 7.17
CA VAL A 339 11.17 -6.31 5.90
C VAL A 339 10.91 -7.36 4.83
N ALA A 340 10.35 -6.95 3.69
CA ALA A 340 10.27 -7.73 2.48
C ALA A 340 11.03 -6.99 1.36
N VAL A 341 12.23 -7.42 1.00
CA VAL A 341 13.10 -6.62 0.10
C VAL A 341 12.66 -6.76 -1.37
N GLY A 342 12.13 -7.90 -1.81
CA GLY A 342 11.63 -8.04 -3.18
C GLY A 342 11.11 -9.43 -3.51
N GLY A 343 11.10 -9.78 -4.81
CA GLY A 343 10.57 -11.05 -5.30
C GLY A 343 9.06 -11.03 -5.49
N LYS A 344 8.43 -12.21 -5.45
CA LYS A 344 6.99 -12.37 -5.66
C LYS A 344 6.34 -13.18 -4.55
N ASP A 345 5.18 -12.75 -4.05
CA ASP A 345 4.39 -13.50 -3.06
C ASP A 345 5.13 -13.76 -1.73
N ASN A 346 6.12 -12.94 -1.33
CA ASN A 346 6.83 -13.13 -0.06
C ASN A 346 6.09 -12.47 1.11
N GLY A 347 6.03 -13.14 2.25
CA GLY A 347 5.35 -12.69 3.45
C GLY A 347 6.24 -12.72 4.69
N ALA A 348 6.60 -11.54 5.21
CA ALA A 348 7.31 -11.35 6.47
C ALA A 348 6.30 -10.92 7.54
N TYR A 349 5.57 -11.86 8.15
CA TYR A 349 4.40 -11.57 9.01
C TYR A 349 4.74 -11.39 10.50
N ALA A 350 5.85 -11.98 10.95
CA ALA A 350 6.31 -11.91 12.34
C ALA A 350 7.10 -10.61 12.62
N PRO A 351 7.14 -10.12 13.88
CA PRO A 351 7.94 -8.94 14.24
C PRO A 351 9.42 -9.13 13.91
N ARG A 352 10.05 -8.09 13.36
CA ARG A 352 11.46 -8.05 12.95
C ARG A 352 11.87 -9.15 11.97
N SER A 353 10.90 -9.75 11.27
CA SER A 353 11.18 -10.78 10.27
C SER A 353 11.71 -10.17 8.97
N CYS A 354 12.55 -10.91 8.25
CA CYS A 354 13.18 -10.42 7.03
C CYS A 354 13.08 -11.46 5.89
N ALA A 355 12.32 -11.14 4.87
CA ALA A 355 12.27 -11.89 3.61
C ALA A 355 12.98 -11.09 2.51
N VAL A 356 14.21 -11.49 2.16
CA VAL A 356 15.04 -10.72 1.21
C VAL A 356 14.56 -10.88 -0.23
N GLY A 357 14.01 -12.03 -0.61
CA GLY A 357 13.53 -12.21 -1.98
C GLY A 357 12.98 -13.60 -2.27
N GLY A 358 12.95 -13.97 -3.54
CA GLY A 358 12.45 -15.27 -3.98
C GLY A 358 10.95 -15.28 -4.28
N ARG A 359 10.33 -16.46 -4.22
CA ARG A 359 8.91 -16.64 -4.53
C ARG A 359 8.15 -17.37 -3.43
N GLY A 360 7.09 -16.80 -2.88
CA GLY A 360 6.19 -17.52 -1.99
C GLY A 360 6.80 -17.86 -0.62
N ASN A 361 7.86 -17.16 -0.18
CA ASN A 361 8.46 -17.43 1.12
C ASN A 361 7.62 -16.80 2.24
N SER A 362 7.45 -17.51 3.37
CA SER A 362 6.52 -17.12 4.44
C SER A 362 7.14 -17.22 5.83
N ILE A 363 7.13 -16.12 6.59
CA ILE A 363 7.63 -16.04 7.96
C ILE A 363 6.47 -15.65 8.89
N THR A 364 5.82 -16.64 9.53
CA THR A 364 4.53 -16.41 10.21
C THR A 364 4.66 -16.15 11.72
N TYR A 365 5.44 -16.97 12.42
CA TYR A 365 5.55 -16.95 13.89
C TYR A 365 6.97 -16.70 14.40
N GLY A 366 7.97 -16.83 13.52
CA GLY A 366 9.37 -16.67 13.88
C GLY A 366 9.73 -15.20 14.06
N GLU A 367 9.63 -14.69 15.29
CA GLU A 367 10.21 -13.39 15.62
C GLU A 367 11.71 -13.39 15.24
N MET A 368 12.15 -12.34 14.56
CA MET A 368 13.52 -12.26 13.99
C MET A 368 13.88 -13.41 13.02
N GLY A 369 12.88 -14.13 12.49
CA GLY A 369 13.09 -15.14 11.46
C GLY A 369 13.51 -14.51 10.14
N SER A 370 14.31 -15.22 9.35
CA SER A 370 14.76 -14.70 8.06
C SER A 370 14.81 -15.73 6.94
N THR A 371 14.59 -15.23 5.73
CA THR A 371 14.88 -15.97 4.49
C THR A 371 15.61 -15.08 3.50
N LEU A 372 16.72 -15.57 2.98
CA LEU A 372 17.50 -14.84 1.98
C LEU A 372 16.91 -15.00 0.56
N GLY A 373 16.10 -16.04 0.31
CA GLY A 373 15.51 -16.28 -1.01
C GLY A 373 14.94 -17.68 -1.20
N GLY A 374 14.96 -18.15 -2.45
CA GLY A 374 14.39 -19.44 -2.82
C GLY A 374 12.88 -19.39 -3.05
N ALA A 375 12.24 -20.56 -3.07
CA ALA A 375 10.82 -20.68 -3.37
C ALA A 375 10.05 -21.48 -2.32
N TRP A 376 8.92 -20.96 -1.85
CA TRP A 376 7.99 -21.66 -0.96
C TRP A 376 8.62 -22.12 0.36
N ASN A 377 9.59 -21.36 0.88
CA ASN A 377 10.21 -21.65 2.17
C ASN A 377 9.36 -21.09 3.32
N GLN A 378 9.24 -21.84 4.42
CA GLN A 378 8.42 -21.48 5.58
C GLN A 378 9.27 -21.37 6.85
N VAL A 379 9.22 -20.22 7.51
CA VAL A 379 9.93 -19.94 8.76
C VAL A 379 8.89 -19.69 9.86
N SER A 380 8.80 -20.58 10.82
CA SER A 380 7.90 -20.45 11.98
C SER A 380 8.64 -20.42 13.31
N GLY A 381 9.91 -20.81 13.35
CA GLY A 381 10.74 -20.77 14.55
C GLY A 381 11.32 -19.38 14.82
N GLN A 382 11.40 -18.97 16.10
CA GLN A 382 12.06 -17.74 16.51
C GLN A 382 13.57 -17.81 16.18
N LEU A 383 14.17 -16.70 15.72
CA LEU A 383 15.58 -16.59 15.30
C LEU A 383 15.99 -17.59 14.20
N SER A 384 15.03 -18.20 13.51
CA SER A 384 15.33 -19.26 12.56
C SER A 384 15.56 -18.73 11.14
N VAL A 385 16.42 -19.41 10.39
CA VAL A 385 16.96 -18.92 9.12
C VAL A 385 16.85 -19.98 8.04
N ILE A 386 16.32 -19.57 6.88
CA ILE A 386 16.44 -20.34 5.64
C ILE A 386 17.25 -19.50 4.65
N VAL A 387 18.41 -19.98 4.23
CA VAL A 387 19.26 -19.25 3.27
C VAL A 387 18.67 -19.31 1.85
N GLY A 388 18.00 -20.40 1.48
CA GLY A 388 17.35 -20.52 0.18
C GLY A 388 16.83 -21.93 -0.11
N GLY A 389 16.78 -22.29 -1.39
CA GLY A 389 16.23 -23.58 -1.83
C GLY A 389 14.72 -23.56 -2.01
N GLN A 390 14.09 -24.75 -2.05
CA GLN A 390 12.68 -24.89 -2.36
C GLN A 390 11.92 -25.74 -1.33
N ASN A 391 10.75 -25.28 -0.88
CA ASN A 391 9.88 -26.02 0.05
C ASN A 391 10.58 -26.42 1.37
N ASN A 392 11.52 -25.61 1.86
CA ASN A 392 12.16 -25.86 3.14
C ASN A 392 11.34 -25.26 4.29
N VAL A 393 11.36 -25.92 5.44
CA VAL A 393 10.64 -25.49 6.65
C VAL A 393 11.61 -25.40 7.81
N SER A 394 11.55 -24.29 8.53
CA SER A 394 12.37 -23.98 9.69
C SER A 394 11.45 -23.56 10.83
N ALA A 395 11.17 -24.48 11.74
CA ALA A 395 10.11 -24.36 12.74
C ALA A 395 10.61 -24.41 14.19
N GLY A 396 11.82 -24.92 14.44
CA GLY A 396 12.44 -24.94 15.76
C GLY A 396 13.03 -23.59 16.17
N TYR A 397 13.34 -23.44 17.46
CA TYR A 397 14.05 -22.24 17.95
C TYR A 397 15.49 -22.21 17.40
N ALA A 398 15.87 -21.08 16.79
CA ALA A 398 17.21 -20.83 16.26
C ALA A 398 17.74 -21.89 15.29
N THR A 399 16.88 -22.42 14.42
CA THR A 399 17.26 -23.41 13.40
C THR A 399 17.86 -22.78 12.13
N LEU A 400 18.69 -23.53 11.42
CA LEU A 400 19.29 -23.13 10.14
C LEU A 400 18.97 -24.15 9.04
N VAL A 401 18.49 -23.68 7.90
CA VAL A 401 18.49 -24.46 6.65
C VAL A 401 19.28 -23.69 5.59
N SER A 402 20.46 -24.18 5.23
CA SER A 402 21.33 -23.51 4.25
C SER A 402 20.84 -23.63 2.80
N GLY A 403 19.93 -24.56 2.51
CA GLY A 403 19.36 -24.73 1.17
C GLY A 403 18.80 -26.13 0.91
N GLY A 404 18.74 -26.51 -0.37
CA GLY A 404 18.18 -27.80 -0.79
C GLY A 404 16.68 -27.76 -1.03
N MET A 405 16.04 -28.93 -1.06
CA MET A 405 14.61 -29.06 -1.37
C MET A 405 13.90 -29.95 -0.35
N HIS A 406 12.72 -29.53 0.14
CA HIS A 406 11.91 -30.28 1.10
C HIS A 406 12.64 -30.65 2.41
N ASN A 407 13.47 -29.75 2.94
CA ASN A 407 14.14 -29.97 4.23
C ASN A 407 13.31 -29.40 5.39
N TRP A 408 13.20 -30.12 6.50
CA TRP A 408 12.41 -29.72 7.68
C TRP A 408 13.26 -29.69 8.96
N ALA A 409 13.43 -28.51 9.56
CA ALA A 409 14.12 -28.33 10.83
C ALA A 409 13.12 -27.99 11.95
N PHE A 410 12.97 -28.85 12.96
CA PHE A 410 12.00 -28.74 14.05
C PHE A 410 12.61 -28.59 15.44
N ASP A 411 13.81 -29.13 15.66
CA ASP A 411 14.45 -29.16 16.98
C ASP A 411 15.07 -27.81 17.40
N TYR A 412 15.38 -27.69 18.68
CA TYR A 412 16.12 -26.56 19.24
C TYR A 412 17.55 -26.52 18.66
N VAL A 413 17.93 -25.41 18.02
CA VAL A 413 19.28 -25.16 17.47
C VAL A 413 19.71 -26.26 16.47
N SER A 414 18.76 -26.71 15.63
CA SER A 414 19.04 -27.72 14.60
C SER A 414 19.48 -27.09 13.27
N ALA A 415 20.28 -27.83 12.50
CA ALA A 415 20.86 -27.33 11.25
C ALA A 415 20.77 -28.35 10.11
N ILE A 416 20.35 -27.90 8.93
CA ILE A 416 20.40 -28.66 7.68
C ILE A 416 21.21 -27.86 6.66
N PHE A 417 22.40 -28.34 6.30
CA PHE A 417 23.28 -27.64 5.36
C PHE A 417 22.89 -27.86 3.88
N GLY A 418 21.91 -28.73 3.59
CA GLY A 418 21.36 -28.93 2.26
C GLY A 418 20.79 -30.32 2.03
N GLY A 419 20.57 -30.69 0.76
CA GLY A 419 20.06 -31.99 0.35
C GLY A 419 18.55 -32.00 0.06
N LEU A 420 17.95 -33.19 0.00
CA LEU A 420 16.57 -33.42 -0.43
C LEU A 420 15.78 -34.25 0.61
N PHE A 421 14.61 -33.78 1.05
CA PHE A 421 13.75 -34.51 2.00
C PHE A 421 14.41 -34.80 3.37
N ASN A 422 15.34 -33.97 3.83
CA ASN A 422 16.00 -34.19 5.12
C ASN A 422 15.17 -33.61 6.28
N VAL A 423 15.27 -34.24 7.45
CA VAL A 423 14.57 -33.84 8.67
C VAL A 423 15.58 -33.68 9.81
N ALA A 424 15.56 -32.53 10.48
CA ALA A 424 16.33 -32.23 11.68
C ALA A 424 15.35 -31.90 12.82
N GLY A 425 14.81 -32.94 13.44
CA GLY A 425 13.94 -32.91 14.61
C GLY A 425 12.65 -33.69 14.44
N VAL A 426 11.92 -33.84 15.55
CA VAL A 426 10.61 -34.52 15.54
C VAL A 426 9.48 -33.47 15.58
N PRO A 427 8.49 -33.55 14.66
CA PRO A 427 7.35 -32.65 14.70
C PRO A 427 6.55 -32.85 15.99
N ILE A 428 6.11 -31.76 16.62
CA ILE A 428 5.37 -31.76 17.91
C ILE A 428 4.08 -32.61 17.86
N ASN A 429 3.55 -32.90 16.67
CA ASN A 429 2.35 -33.72 16.46
C ASN A 429 2.62 -35.15 15.95
N GLY A 430 3.88 -35.62 15.92
CA GLY A 430 4.26 -36.97 15.47
C GLY A 430 4.03 -37.29 13.98
N ASN A 431 3.35 -36.42 13.23
CA ASN A 431 3.11 -36.59 11.80
C ASN A 431 4.33 -36.16 10.98
N PHE A 432 5.14 -37.15 10.62
CA PHE A 432 6.20 -36.95 9.64
C PHE A 432 5.62 -36.76 8.24
N PRO A 433 6.25 -35.93 7.39
CA PRO A 433 5.84 -35.71 6.00
C PRO A 433 6.01 -36.94 5.09
N PHE A 434 6.50 -38.05 5.63
CA PHE A 434 6.57 -39.37 5.01
C PHE A 434 6.33 -40.44 6.08
N LYS A 435 5.73 -41.59 5.72
CA LYS A 435 5.54 -42.72 6.63
C LYS A 435 6.91 -43.20 7.16
N LEU A 436 7.18 -42.96 8.43
CA LEU A 436 8.22 -43.69 9.17
C LEU A 436 7.62 -45.04 9.57
N TYR A 437 8.21 -46.13 9.09
CA TYR A 437 7.92 -47.46 9.62
C TYR A 437 8.79 -47.69 10.86
N ASN A 438 8.11 -48.07 11.95
CA ASN A 438 8.58 -48.52 13.28
C ASN A 438 9.73 -47.73 13.92
N ILE A 439 9.41 -47.03 15.01
CA ILE A 439 10.40 -46.54 15.98
C ILE A 439 9.82 -46.85 17.37
N ASP A 440 10.44 -47.80 18.08
CA ASP A 440 10.19 -48.06 19.50
C ASP A 440 10.85 -46.96 20.35
N THR A 441 10.14 -46.54 21.40
CA THR A 441 10.44 -45.39 22.26
C THR A 441 11.18 -45.80 23.53
N ASP A 442 12.28 -45.12 23.88
CA ASP A 442 12.67 -44.77 25.28
C ASP A 442 14.07 -44.12 25.34
N ILE A 443 14.20 -42.78 25.42
CA ILE A 443 15.44 -42.13 25.90
C ILE A 443 15.16 -40.79 26.63
N LEU A 444 15.86 -40.60 27.75
CA LEU A 444 15.91 -39.43 28.62
C LEU A 444 16.66 -38.23 28.00
N SER A 445 16.24 -37.02 28.36
CA SER A 445 16.85 -35.72 28.03
C SER A 445 18.36 -35.67 28.31
N ASP A 446 19.22 -35.47 27.30
CA ASP A 446 20.63 -35.11 27.52
C ASP A 446 21.29 -34.23 26.42
N ARG A 447 22.20 -33.30 26.78
CA ARG A 447 22.73 -32.21 25.89
C ARG A 447 23.76 -32.66 24.82
N ALA A 448 23.64 -33.85 24.25
CA ALA A 448 24.53 -34.31 23.17
C ALA A 448 23.97 -33.89 21.78
N GLY A 449 24.84 -33.85 20.77
CA GLY A 449 24.47 -33.45 19.41
C GLY A 449 24.87 -34.51 18.39
N MET A 450 24.00 -34.75 17.42
CA MET A 450 24.22 -35.72 16.35
C MET A 450 24.29 -35.06 14.98
N THR A 451 25.20 -35.57 14.15
CA THR A 451 25.40 -35.10 12.78
C THR A 451 25.23 -36.25 11.78
N THR A 452 24.35 -36.07 10.79
CA THR A 452 24.21 -36.99 9.66
C THR A 452 24.80 -36.35 8.41
N VAL A 453 25.87 -36.91 7.84
CA VAL A 453 26.58 -36.38 6.67
C VAL A 453 26.28 -37.23 5.43
N GLY A 454 25.54 -36.68 4.45
CA GLY A 454 25.31 -37.31 3.15
C GLY A 454 24.48 -38.61 3.20
N GLY A 455 24.46 -39.35 2.07
CA GLY A 455 23.80 -40.67 1.97
C GLY A 455 22.28 -40.65 1.74
N TYR A 456 21.64 -41.82 1.83
CA TYR A 456 20.19 -42.00 1.67
C TYR A 456 19.58 -42.67 2.91
N ARG A 457 18.50 -42.10 3.48
CA ARG A 457 17.74 -42.69 4.60
C ARG A 457 18.54 -42.96 5.89
N ASN A 458 19.57 -42.18 6.17
CA ASN A 458 20.29 -42.29 7.42
C ASN A 458 19.46 -41.71 8.58
N ARG A 459 19.43 -42.39 9.74
CA ARG A 459 18.69 -41.95 10.94
C ARG A 459 19.61 -41.82 12.15
N ALA A 460 19.61 -40.66 12.77
CA ALA A 460 20.34 -40.30 13.98
C ALA A 460 19.38 -39.73 15.02
N PHE A 461 19.47 -40.09 16.31
CA PHE A 461 18.59 -39.51 17.34
C PHE A 461 19.30 -38.97 18.58
N ASP A 462 19.17 -37.65 18.84
CA ASP A 462 19.74 -36.89 19.98
C ASP A 462 19.12 -35.48 20.09
N ASN A 463 19.52 -34.66 21.07
CA ASN A 463 18.93 -33.35 21.39
C ASN A 463 19.30 -32.19 20.44
N ILE A 464 20.46 -32.24 19.78
CA ILE A 464 20.86 -31.26 18.75
C ILE A 464 21.04 -32.00 17.43
N SER A 465 20.22 -31.63 16.43
CA SER A 465 20.10 -32.38 15.18
C SER A 465 20.77 -31.63 14.02
N THR A 466 21.86 -32.19 13.49
CA THR A 466 22.55 -31.63 12.31
C THR A 466 22.49 -32.60 11.13
N VAL A 467 22.13 -32.11 9.94
CA VAL A 467 22.22 -32.85 8.67
C VAL A 467 23.07 -32.09 7.67
N VAL A 468 24.17 -32.71 7.24
CA VAL A 468 25.09 -32.20 6.22
C VAL A 468 24.80 -32.93 4.89
N GLY A 469 23.71 -32.58 4.23
CA GLY A 469 23.36 -33.09 2.89
C GLY A 469 22.77 -34.50 2.84
N GLY A 470 22.63 -35.04 1.63
CA GLY A 470 22.02 -36.35 1.37
C GLY A 470 20.51 -36.31 1.09
N THR A 471 19.86 -37.47 1.06
CA THR A 471 18.43 -37.61 0.73
C THR A 471 17.67 -38.43 1.78
N ARG A 472 16.55 -37.91 2.28
CA ARG A 472 15.70 -38.59 3.29
C ARG A 472 16.41 -38.92 4.61
N ASN A 473 17.41 -38.13 4.98
CA ASN A 473 18.10 -38.31 6.25
C ASN A 473 17.29 -37.70 7.40
N VAL A 474 17.31 -38.34 8.56
CA VAL A 474 16.63 -37.89 9.78
C VAL A 474 17.67 -37.76 10.90
N ALA A 475 17.74 -36.60 11.53
CA ALA A 475 18.40 -36.37 12.82
C ALA A 475 17.33 -35.83 13.78
N GLY A 476 17.13 -36.33 15.01
CA GLY A 476 16.06 -35.82 15.88
C GLY A 476 16.01 -36.36 17.31
N HIS A 477 15.32 -35.71 18.23
CA HIS A 477 15.03 -36.30 19.55
C HIS A 477 13.83 -37.28 19.48
N VAL A 478 13.86 -38.44 20.14
CA VAL A 478 12.70 -39.36 20.19
C VAL A 478 11.62 -38.77 21.12
N PRO A 479 10.34 -38.65 20.71
CA PRO A 479 9.32 -38.00 21.51
C PRO A 479 9.08 -38.74 22.84
N GLN A 480 9.18 -38.01 23.95
CA GLN A 480 8.75 -38.48 25.27
C GLN A 480 7.23 -38.35 25.38
N ASN A 481 6.51 -39.42 25.06
CA ASN A 481 5.17 -39.72 25.61
C ASN A 481 4.70 -41.05 25.03
N GLU A 482 4.92 -42.13 25.78
CA GLU A 482 3.85 -42.89 26.44
C GLU A 482 4.53 -43.82 27.47
N ASP A 483 4.09 -43.78 28.74
CA ASP A 483 4.43 -44.83 29.70
C ASP A 483 3.89 -46.17 29.15
N TYR A 484 4.78 -46.99 28.60
CA TYR A 484 4.46 -48.39 28.30
C TYR A 484 5.32 -49.31 29.15
N CYS A 485 4.69 -49.90 30.16
CA CYS A 485 5.07 -51.24 30.60
C CYS A 485 5.10 -52.14 29.36
N VAL A 486 6.25 -52.78 29.10
CA VAL A 486 6.33 -53.88 28.15
C VAL A 486 5.40 -54.99 28.63
N GLN A 487 4.17 -55.05 28.10
CA GLN A 487 3.42 -56.30 28.06
C GLN A 487 4.02 -57.14 26.95
N CYS A 488 4.73 -58.21 27.32
CA CYS A 488 5.09 -59.27 26.40
C CYS A 488 3.80 -59.86 25.79
N SER A 489 3.42 -59.40 24.60
CA SER A 489 2.37 -60.03 23.81
C SER A 489 3.00 -61.10 22.91
N SER A 490 2.95 -62.33 23.44
CA SER A 490 2.66 -63.59 22.73
C SER A 490 3.08 -63.73 21.26
N CYS A 491 3.95 -64.72 21.04
CA CYS A 491 4.17 -65.51 19.83
C CYS A 491 3.06 -65.43 18.75
N PHE A 492 3.40 -65.00 17.53
CA PHE A 492 2.80 -65.52 16.30
C PHE A 492 3.79 -65.46 15.14
N SER A 493 3.92 -66.58 14.43
CA SER A 493 4.75 -66.77 13.25
C SER A 493 3.98 -66.46 11.97
N LEU A 494 4.68 -65.98 10.94
CA LEU A 494 4.32 -66.16 9.53
C LEU A 494 5.63 -66.31 8.75
N ALA A 495 5.95 -67.54 8.35
CA ALA A 495 7.00 -67.84 7.39
C ALA A 495 6.46 -67.77 5.95
N PRO A 496 7.33 -67.54 4.97
CA PRO A 496 7.38 -68.46 3.84
C PRO A 496 8.76 -69.11 3.71
N VAL A 497 8.69 -70.38 3.32
CA VAL A 497 9.75 -71.38 3.20
C VAL A 497 10.68 -71.10 2.01
N THR A 498 11.98 -71.37 2.19
CA THR A 498 12.83 -71.92 1.13
C THR A 498 13.69 -73.06 1.70
N VAL A 499 13.84 -74.11 0.90
CA VAL A 499 14.22 -75.48 1.25
C VAL A 499 15.74 -75.64 1.37
N HIS A 500 16.20 -76.38 2.39
CA HIS A 500 17.53 -77.00 2.43
C HIS A 500 17.40 -78.51 2.14
N ASP A 501 18.28 -79.05 1.29
CA ASP A 501 18.40 -80.49 1.05
C ASP A 501 19.10 -81.21 2.22
N ASN A 502 18.55 -82.40 2.55
CA ASN A 502 19.06 -83.52 3.37
C ASN A 502 18.72 -83.63 4.90
N GLY A 503 17.44 -83.96 5.20
CA GLY A 503 16.88 -84.95 6.19
C GLY A 503 17.16 -84.90 7.72
N PRO A 504 16.41 -85.63 8.60
CA PRO A 504 14.95 -85.87 8.70
C PRO A 504 14.28 -85.49 10.07
N LEU A 505 12.96 -85.22 10.01
CA LEU A 505 11.81 -85.23 10.98
C LEU A 505 11.96 -85.49 12.52
N VAL A 506 11.27 -84.70 13.39
CA VAL A 506 10.00 -85.00 14.14
C VAL A 506 9.66 -83.97 15.29
N SER A 507 8.39 -83.47 15.27
CA SER A 507 7.40 -82.94 16.27
C SER A 507 7.66 -81.96 17.47
N ILE A 508 7.06 -80.75 17.37
CA ILE A 508 5.98 -80.06 18.17
C ILE A 508 5.90 -80.13 19.76
N ILE A 509 6.19 -78.97 20.42
CA ILE A 509 5.52 -78.15 21.53
C ILE A 509 5.22 -78.79 22.93
N PRO A 510 5.28 -78.10 24.14
CA PRO A 510 5.12 -76.65 24.47
C PRO A 510 6.08 -75.94 25.46
N HIS A 511 5.86 -74.61 25.51
CA HIS A 511 6.25 -73.48 26.38
C HIS A 511 6.58 -73.68 27.88
N ASP A 512 7.45 -72.79 28.40
CA ASP A 512 7.20 -72.01 29.62
C ASP A 512 7.85 -70.61 29.51
N CYS A 513 7.04 -69.55 29.73
CA CYS A 513 7.45 -68.15 29.77
C CYS A 513 7.58 -67.70 31.24
N SER A 514 8.64 -66.98 31.61
CA SER A 514 8.68 -66.21 32.87
C SER A 514 9.29 -64.82 32.64
N CYS A 515 8.58 -63.78 33.09
CA CYS A 515 8.98 -62.37 33.05
C CYS A 515 9.52 -61.94 34.42
N LEU A 516 10.62 -61.20 34.45
CA LEU A 516 11.11 -60.44 35.61
C LEU A 516 11.34 -58.99 35.18
N GLN A 517 10.74 -58.05 35.92
CA GLN A 517 10.67 -56.62 35.65
C GLN A 517 11.68 -55.88 36.55
N GLU A 518 12.64 -55.13 35.99
CA GLU A 518 13.51 -54.22 36.76
C GLU A 518 13.61 -52.85 36.05
N CYS A 519 13.39 -51.76 36.80
CA CYS A 519 13.54 -50.37 36.35
C CYS A 519 14.78 -49.74 37.03
N TYR A 520 15.63 -49.04 36.27
CA TYR A 520 16.80 -48.30 36.81
C TYR A 520 16.84 -46.84 36.32
N THR A 521 17.42 -45.96 37.14
CA THR A 521 17.76 -44.55 36.81
C THR A 521 19.29 -44.37 36.83
N SER A 522 19.86 -43.63 35.88
CA SER A 522 21.28 -43.21 35.92
C SER A 522 21.56 -41.91 35.17
N ASN A 523 22.25 -40.98 35.84
CA ASN A 523 22.98 -39.83 35.28
C ASN A 523 24.34 -40.28 34.72
N MET A 524 24.74 -39.89 33.50
CA MET A 524 26.14 -39.59 33.09
C MET A 524 26.28 -39.18 31.61
N THR A 525 27.30 -38.35 31.37
CA THR A 525 27.82 -37.74 30.14
C THR A 525 28.04 -38.69 28.95
N THR A 526 27.56 -38.34 27.76
CA THR A 526 27.88 -39.03 26.48
C THR A 526 28.18 -38.06 25.32
N SER A 527 28.97 -38.56 24.36
CA SER A 527 29.68 -37.85 23.29
C SER A 527 28.89 -37.73 21.98
N ALA A 528 29.04 -36.59 21.29
CA ALA A 528 28.47 -36.35 19.96
C ALA A 528 28.81 -37.47 18.96
N ALA A 529 27.81 -37.92 18.19
CA ALA A 529 27.97 -39.02 17.24
C ALA A 529 27.65 -38.58 15.79
N THR A 530 28.46 -39.03 14.83
CA THR A 530 28.34 -38.63 13.42
C THR A 530 28.14 -39.84 12.52
N ILE A 531 27.09 -39.85 11.69
CA ILE A 531 26.95 -40.77 10.56
C ILE A 531 27.63 -40.13 9.35
N THR A 532 28.60 -40.82 8.73
CA THR A 532 29.26 -40.35 7.50
C THR A 532 28.93 -41.27 6.33
N GLY A 533 28.10 -40.81 5.39
CA GLY A 533 27.79 -41.50 4.12
C GLY A 533 26.90 -42.75 4.25
N GLY A 534 26.72 -43.48 3.14
CA GLY A 534 25.99 -44.76 3.08
C GLY A 534 24.46 -44.66 2.91
N ASN A 535 23.80 -45.82 2.85
CA ASN A 535 22.34 -45.95 2.71
C ASN A 535 21.75 -46.71 3.91
N ASP A 536 20.61 -46.25 4.43
CA ASP A 536 19.82 -46.89 5.49
C ASP A 536 20.62 -47.13 6.79
N ASN A 537 21.58 -46.25 7.13
CA ASN A 537 22.29 -46.34 8.40
C ASN A 537 21.43 -45.87 9.57
N HIS A 538 21.49 -46.57 10.69
CA HIS A 538 20.76 -46.26 11.91
C HIS A 538 21.72 -46.08 13.08
N LEU A 539 21.68 -44.93 13.73
CA LEU A 539 22.44 -44.63 14.94
C LEU A 539 21.48 -44.07 15.99
N ALA A 540 21.34 -44.78 17.10
CA ALA A 540 20.60 -44.33 18.27
C ALA A 540 21.55 -44.43 19.47
N SER A 541 21.56 -43.41 20.35
CA SER A 541 22.31 -43.46 21.59
C SER A 541 21.62 -44.38 22.60
N TYR A 542 21.68 -45.70 22.42
CA TYR A 542 21.19 -46.63 23.43
C TYR A 542 22.22 -46.81 24.56
N LEU A 543 21.77 -46.59 25.80
CA LEU A 543 22.49 -46.93 27.02
C LEU A 543 22.73 -48.45 27.08
N GLN A 544 23.94 -48.92 26.78
CA GLN A 544 24.39 -50.26 27.14
C GLN A 544 25.43 -50.18 28.25
N ASN A 545 25.06 -50.69 29.44
CA ASN A 545 26.01 -50.96 30.49
C ASN A 545 26.97 -52.06 30.04
N GLY A 546 28.26 -51.73 29.99
CA GLY A 546 29.34 -52.71 30.10
C GLY A 546 30.09 -53.01 28.79
N LEU A 547 31.30 -52.46 28.74
CA LEU A 547 32.47 -52.90 27.96
C LEU A 547 32.40 -52.78 26.43
N TYR A 548 33.06 -51.71 25.94
CA TYR A 548 33.88 -51.63 24.73
C TYR A 548 33.55 -52.56 23.54
N TYR A 549 33.02 -51.99 22.44
CA TYR A 549 33.61 -51.91 21.09
C TYR A 549 32.57 -51.28 20.13
N PRO A 550 32.91 -50.27 19.30
CA PRO A 550 32.00 -49.78 18.28
C PRO A 550 31.92 -50.80 17.13
N TRP A 551 30.75 -51.41 16.93
CA TRP A 551 30.45 -52.15 15.70
C TRP A 551 30.01 -51.16 14.63
N ILE A 552 30.95 -50.81 13.75
CA ILE A 552 30.68 -50.24 12.44
C ILE A 552 30.15 -51.39 11.58
N ALA A 553 28.85 -51.43 11.30
CA ALA A 553 28.31 -52.24 10.20
C ALA A 553 28.58 -51.51 8.88
N GLY A 554 29.84 -51.48 8.48
CA GLY A 554 30.30 -50.94 7.21
C GLY A 554 30.81 -52.07 6.34
N TYR A 555 30.10 -52.36 5.24
CA TYR A 555 30.74 -53.03 4.11
C TYR A 555 31.68 -52.02 3.42
N GLY A 556 32.97 -52.13 3.76
CA GLY A 556 34.14 -51.69 2.97
C GLY A 556 34.37 -50.18 2.83
N PHE A 557 35.48 -49.67 3.35
CA PHE A 557 36.67 -49.30 2.55
C PHE A 557 37.76 -48.62 3.39
N GLU A 558 38.96 -48.62 2.80
CA GLU A 558 40.30 -48.43 3.34
C GLU A 558 40.59 -47.07 4.01
N TYR A 559 41.44 -47.12 5.04
CA TYR A 559 42.11 -45.97 5.64
C TYR A 559 43.05 -45.30 4.63
N SER A 560 42.79 -44.03 4.29
CA SER A 560 43.78 -43.16 3.65
C SER A 560 44.34 -42.17 4.69
N TYR A 561 45.58 -42.43 5.11
CA TYR A 561 46.39 -41.53 5.94
C TYR A 561 46.81 -40.31 5.11
N LEU A 562 46.47 -39.11 5.58
CA LEU A 562 47.07 -37.85 5.13
C LEU A 562 48.48 -37.73 5.71
N GLY A 563 49.44 -37.46 4.83
CA GLY A 563 50.87 -37.47 5.12
C GLY A 563 51.35 -36.43 6.12
N SER A 564 52.32 -36.83 6.92
CA SER A 564 53.29 -35.96 7.57
C SER A 564 54.60 -36.00 6.76
N GLY A 565 55.12 -34.82 6.40
CA GLY A 565 56.41 -34.70 5.75
C GLY A 565 57.58 -34.93 6.71
N SER A 566 58.61 -35.64 6.24
CA SER A 566 60.02 -35.20 6.21
C SER A 566 60.98 -36.40 6.13
N LYS A 567 61.55 -36.64 4.95
CA LYS A 567 62.99 -36.57 4.64
C LYS A 567 63.22 -36.77 3.16
#